data_AF-A0A9E1XM03-F1
#
_entry.id   AF-A0A9E1XM03-F1
#
_cell.length_a   1.000
_cell.length_b   1.000
_cell.length_c   1.000
_cell.angle_alpha   90.00
_cell.angle_beta   90.00
_cell.angle_gamma   90.00
#
_symmetry.space_group_name_H-M   'P 1'
#
loop_
_entity.id
_entity.type
_entity.pdbx_description
1 polymer ?
#
loop_
_entity_poly.entity_id
_entity_poly.type
_entity_poly.pdbx_seq_one_letter_code
_entity_poly.pdbx_strand_id
1 'polypeptide(L)'
;RLEWVLKAPAGRYRLLWRYCCAADATRSLAINGQAHPAQTFRASGGFGANAEDWDNTIARDAQGNDLIIKTDGKPLTIRMVPDGKDAGVNLDYVTLLPMP
;
A
#
# COMPACT_ATOMS: atom_id res chain seq x y z
N ARG A 1 -8.67 -6.54 -8.39
CA ARG A 1 -8.94 -5.46 -7.41
C ARG A 1 -8.85 -6.05 -6.03
N LEU A 2 -8.21 -5.35 -5.09
CA LEU A 2 -8.18 -5.70 -3.68
C LEU A 2 -8.75 -4.55 -2.85
N GLU A 3 -9.39 -4.88 -1.74
CA GLU A 3 -10.00 -3.92 -0.83
C GLU A 3 -9.92 -4.41 0.61
N TRP A 4 -9.53 -3.52 1.52
CA TRP A 4 -9.43 -3.77 2.96
C TRP A 4 -10.23 -2.73 3.71
N VAL A 5 -10.78 -3.12 4.86
CA VAL A 5 -11.34 -2.20 5.84
C VAL A 5 -10.44 -2.24 7.07
N LEU A 6 -9.77 -1.13 7.34
CA LEU A 6 -8.85 -1.00 8.48
C LEU A 6 -9.48 -0.09 9.53
N LYS A 7 -9.22 -0.36 10.82
CA LYS A 7 -9.64 0.50 11.92
C LYS A 7 -8.44 0.78 12.81
N ALA A 8 -8.25 2.05 13.15
CA ALA A 8 -7.23 2.51 14.08
C ALA A 8 -7.78 3.67 14.91
N PRO A 9 -7.28 3.91 16.14
CA PRO A 9 -7.64 5.09 16.94
C PRO A 9 -7.43 6.40 16.18
N ALA A 10 -8.06 7.48 16.64
CA ALA A 10 -7.84 8.80 16.08
C ALA A 10 -6.36 9.18 16.13
N GLY A 11 -5.83 9.73 15.04
CA GLY A 11 -4.41 10.05 14.93
C GLY A 11 -3.89 10.12 13.51
N ARG A 12 -2.56 10.18 13.38
CA ARG A 12 -1.84 10.23 12.11
C ARG A 12 -1.10 8.91 11.88
N TYR A 13 -1.21 8.39 10.67
CA TYR A 13 -0.66 7.08 10.31
C TYR A 13 -0.02 7.12 8.93
N ARG A 14 0.87 6.16 8.71
CA ARG A 14 1.38 5.79 7.39
C ARG A 14 0.80 4.45 6.98
N LEU A 15 0.48 4.30 5.71
CA LEU A 15 0.00 3.03 5.16
C LEU A 15 1.18 2.23 4.63
N LEU A 16 1.35 1.01 5.13
CA LEU A 16 2.43 0.11 4.73
C LEU A 16 1.84 -1.17 4.12
N TRP A 17 2.48 -1.64 3.06
CA TRP A 17 2.26 -2.97 2.51
C TRP A 17 3.54 -3.79 2.60
N ARG A 18 3.39 -5.06 2.98
CA ARG A 18 4.41 -6.08 2.73
C ARG A 18 4.08 -6.82 1.45
N TYR A 19 5.05 -6.94 0.56
CA TYR A 19 4.83 -7.39 -0.81
C TYR A 19 6.04 -8.12 -1.38
N CYS A 20 5.84 -8.78 -2.51
CA CYS A 20 6.93 -9.19 -3.40
C CYS A 20 6.51 -9.11 -4.87
N CYS A 21 7.47 -8.73 -5.73
CA CYS A 21 7.31 -8.75 -7.18
C CYS A 21 8.67 -8.89 -7.90
N ALA A 22 8.66 -9.60 -9.03
CA ALA A 22 9.86 -9.82 -9.84
C ALA A 22 10.26 -8.59 -10.70
N ALA A 23 9.33 -7.66 -10.92
CA ALA A 23 9.56 -6.42 -11.64
C ALA A 23 8.74 -5.30 -10.99
N ASP A 24 9.13 -4.05 -11.25
CA ASP A 24 8.38 -2.88 -10.79
C ASP A 24 6.92 -2.95 -11.25
N ALA A 25 6.02 -2.58 -10.36
CA ALA A 25 4.59 -2.62 -10.60
C ALA A 25 3.88 -1.45 -9.93
N THR A 26 2.84 -0.96 -10.58
CA THR A 26 2.07 0.20 -10.14
C THR A 26 0.65 -0.21 -9.81
N ARG A 27 0.09 0.40 -8.77
CA ARG A 27 -1.29 0.18 -8.36
C ARG A 27 -1.96 1.51 -8.04
N SER A 28 -3.14 1.73 -8.61
CA SER A 28 -3.96 2.87 -8.18
C SER A 28 -4.43 2.65 -6.74
N LEU A 29 -4.49 3.73 -5.97
CA LEU A 29 -4.89 3.75 -4.57
C LEU A 29 -6.13 4.63 -4.40
N ALA A 30 -7.12 4.15 -3.65
CA ALA A 30 -8.18 4.98 -3.14
C ALA A 30 -8.42 4.70 -1.65
N ILE A 31 -8.64 5.76 -0.87
CA ILE A 31 -8.89 5.69 0.57
C ILE A 31 -10.25 6.35 0.82
N ASN A 32 -11.19 5.61 1.41
CA ASN A 32 -12.59 6.03 1.57
C ASN A 32 -13.23 6.51 0.25
N GLY A 33 -12.83 5.88 -0.87
CA GLY A 33 -13.29 6.24 -2.21
C GLY A 33 -12.60 7.47 -2.82
N GLN A 34 -11.77 8.21 -2.07
CA GLN A 34 -10.97 9.31 -2.60
C GLN A 34 -9.71 8.75 -3.28
N ALA A 35 -9.47 9.17 -4.53
CA ALA A 35 -8.30 8.74 -5.28
C ALA A 35 -7.04 9.42 -4.74
N HIS A 36 -5.97 8.62 -4.64
CA HIS A 36 -4.61 9.06 -4.32
C HIS A 36 -3.68 8.73 -5.48
N PRO A 37 -2.46 9.28 -5.49
CA PRO A 37 -1.43 8.89 -6.45
C PRO A 37 -1.25 7.37 -6.50
N ALA A 38 -0.93 6.86 -7.68
CA ALA A 38 -0.63 5.45 -7.83
C ALA A 38 0.66 5.10 -7.06
N GLN A 39 0.70 3.89 -6.53
CA GLN A 39 1.77 3.41 -5.67
C GLN A 39 2.65 2.45 -6.46
N THR A 40 3.96 2.68 -6.40
CA THR A 40 4.97 1.82 -7.02
C THR A 40 5.50 0.82 -6.01
N PHE A 41 5.43 -0.45 -6.39
CA PHE A 41 6.04 -1.61 -5.75
C PHE A 41 7.30 -1.93 -6.56
N ARG A 42 8.48 -1.79 -5.95
CA ARG A 42 9.76 -2.00 -6.63
C ARG A 42 10.08 -3.48 -6.70
N ALA A 43 10.79 -3.91 -7.75
CA ALA A 43 11.26 -5.27 -7.85
C ALA A 43 12.01 -5.68 -6.58
N SER A 44 11.54 -6.75 -5.93
CA SER A 44 12.05 -7.23 -4.64
C SER A 44 12.83 -8.54 -4.77
N GLY A 45 12.97 -9.07 -5.99
CA GLY A 45 13.76 -10.27 -6.30
C GLY A 45 12.94 -11.39 -6.95
N GLY A 46 11.68 -11.54 -6.56
CA GLY A 46 10.85 -12.66 -7.02
C GLY A 46 9.41 -12.61 -6.53
N PHE A 47 8.76 -13.78 -6.53
CA PHE A 47 7.35 -13.93 -6.13
C PHE A 47 7.18 -14.61 -4.75
N GLY A 48 8.20 -14.55 -3.89
CA GLY A 48 8.14 -15.07 -2.52
C GLY A 48 8.64 -16.51 -2.38
N ALA A 49 9.49 -16.96 -3.30
CA ALA A 49 10.10 -18.29 -3.21
C ALA A 49 11.08 -18.38 -2.03
N ASN A 50 11.72 -17.25 -1.72
CA ASN A 50 12.60 -17.11 -0.56
C ASN A 50 12.13 -15.97 0.36
N ALA A 51 12.63 -15.95 1.59
CA ALA A 51 12.25 -14.93 2.57
C ALA A 51 12.67 -13.52 2.13
N GLU A 52 13.82 -13.40 1.47
CA GLU A 52 14.40 -12.16 0.96
C GLU A 52 13.64 -11.55 -0.22
N ASP A 53 12.73 -12.29 -0.86
CA ASP A 53 11.87 -11.74 -1.91
C ASP A 53 10.85 -10.73 -1.36
N TRP A 54 10.62 -10.72 -0.04
CA TRP A 54 9.60 -9.89 0.59
C TRP A 54 10.16 -8.58 1.09
N ASP A 55 9.55 -7.48 0.65
CA ASP A 55 9.90 -6.13 1.06
C ASP A 55 8.67 -5.39 1.61
N ASN A 56 8.89 -4.20 2.17
CA ASN A 56 7.86 -3.32 2.66
C ASN A 56 7.91 -1.98 1.94
N THR A 57 6.76 -1.44 1.57
CA THR A 57 6.65 -0.10 1.01
C THR A 57 5.62 0.74 1.76
N ILE A 58 5.93 2.03 1.92
CA ILE A 58 5.03 3.03 2.50
C ILE A 58 4.37 3.80 1.35
N ALA A 59 3.06 3.99 1.44
CA ALA A 59 2.30 4.79 0.49
C ALA A 59 2.90 6.19 0.35
N ARG A 60 3.01 6.70 -0.88
CA ARG A 60 3.56 8.01 -1.21
C ARG A 60 2.50 8.97 -1.72
N ASP A 61 2.65 10.25 -1.38
CA ASP A 61 1.88 11.34 -1.97
C ASP A 61 2.43 11.75 -3.34
N ALA A 62 1.84 12.78 -3.96
CA ALA A 62 2.20 13.21 -5.31
C ALA A 62 3.60 13.85 -5.38
N GLN A 63 4.16 14.23 -4.23
CA GLN A 63 5.48 14.80 -4.07
C GLN A 63 6.53 13.74 -3.71
N GLY A 64 6.12 12.47 -3.54
CA GLY A 64 6.99 11.36 -3.15
C GLY A 64 7.24 11.26 -1.64
N ASN A 65 6.60 12.09 -0.81
CA ASN A 65 6.68 11.97 0.64
C ASN A 65 5.75 10.86 1.14
N ASP A 66 5.89 10.45 2.41
CA ASP A 66 4.94 9.53 3.05
C ASP A 66 3.52 10.10 2.97
N LEU A 67 2.57 9.32 2.45
CA LEU A 67 1.15 9.66 2.45
C LEU A 67 0.62 9.56 3.88
N ILE A 68 0.31 10.72 4.47
CA ILE A 68 -0.19 10.80 5.83
C ILE A 68 -1.70 10.59 5.84
N ILE A 69 -2.14 9.53 6.51
CA ILE A 69 -3.55 9.22 6.74
C ILE A 69 -3.97 9.77 8.10
N LYS A 70 -5.00 10.60 8.11
CA LYS A 70 -5.67 11.04 9.34
C LYS A 70 -6.90 10.15 9.57
N THR A 71 -7.00 9.58 10.75
CA THR A 71 -8.16 8.81 11.22
C THR A 71 -8.82 9.54 12.38
N ASP A 72 -10.14 9.42 12.48
CA ASP A 72 -10.98 9.88 13.59
C ASP A 72 -11.48 8.70 14.46
N GLY A 73 -10.88 7.51 14.32
CA GLY A 73 -11.31 6.28 14.99
C GLY A 73 -12.31 5.44 14.18
N LYS A 74 -12.83 5.96 13.07
CA LYS A 74 -13.76 5.22 12.21
C LYS A 74 -13.02 4.30 11.23
N PRO A 75 -13.70 3.26 10.70
CA PRO A 75 -13.12 2.41 9.67
C PRO A 75 -12.72 3.20 8.42
N LEU A 76 -11.58 2.81 7.84
CA LEU A 76 -11.03 3.30 6.59
C LEU A 76 -11.11 2.20 5.53
N THR A 77 -11.67 2.48 4.37
CA THR A 77 -11.65 1.56 3.23
C THR A 77 -10.44 1.87 2.36
N ILE A 78 -9.50 0.93 2.27
CA ILE A 78 -8.33 1.01 1.40
C ILE A 78 -8.57 0.15 0.18
N ARG A 79 -8.54 0.75 -1.01
CA ARG A 79 -8.76 0.06 -2.29
C ARG A 79 -7.53 0.18 -3.16
N MET A 80 -7.17 -0.94 -3.78
CA MET A 80 -6.07 -1.03 -4.71
C MET A 80 -6.48 -1.74 -6.01
N VAL A 81 -6.15 -1.14 -7.15
CA VAL A 81 -6.49 -1.69 -8.48
C VAL A 81 -5.25 -1.73 -9.36
N PRO A 82 -4.92 -2.89 -9.98
CA PRO A 82 -3.92 -2.96 -11.05
C PRO A 82 -4.31 -2.02 -12.20
N ASP A 83 -3.34 -1.36 -12.81
CA ASP A 83 -3.54 -0.47 -13.95
C ASP A 83 -3.59 -1.20 -15.32
N GLY A 84 -3.54 -2.54 -15.30
CA GLY A 84 -3.88 -3.40 -16.44
C GLY A 84 -2.73 -3.74 -17.38
N LYS A 85 -1.51 -3.20 -17.16
CA LYS A 85 -0.32 -3.54 -17.96
C LYS A 85 0.91 -3.94 -17.13
N ASP A 86 0.82 -3.85 -15.81
CA ASP A 86 1.96 -3.99 -14.93
C ASP A 86 2.23 -5.41 -14.44
N ALA A 87 3.47 -5.64 -13.98
CA ALA A 87 3.91 -6.90 -13.40
C ALA A 87 3.03 -7.32 -12.19
N GLY A 88 3.01 -8.63 -11.94
CA GLY A 88 2.32 -9.20 -10.78
C GLY A 88 2.91 -8.70 -9.47
N VAL A 89 2.06 -8.51 -8.46
CA VAL A 89 2.47 -8.18 -7.08
C VAL A 89 1.73 -9.13 -6.16
N ASN A 90 2.48 -9.88 -5.36
CA ASN A 90 1.94 -10.63 -4.24
C ASN A 90 1.95 -9.72 -3.01
N LEU A 91 0.90 -9.80 -2.21
CA LEU A 91 0.74 -9.03 -0.99
C LEU A 91 0.55 -9.99 0.17
N ASP A 92 1.28 -9.74 1.26
CA ASP A 92 1.14 -10.50 2.49
C ASP A 92 0.15 -9.79 3.42
N TYR A 93 0.46 -8.55 3.80
CA TYR A 93 -0.42 -7.74 4.63
C TYR A 93 -0.38 -6.25 4.28
N VAL A 94 -1.39 -5.55 4.78
CA VAL A 94 -1.48 -4.09 4.81
C VAL A 94 -1.68 -3.66 6.27
N THR A 95 -1.04 -2.57 6.68
CA THR A 95 -1.18 -2.06 8.04
C THR A 95 -1.06 -0.54 8.10
N LEU A 96 -1.57 0.03 9.20
CA LEU A 96 -1.42 1.44 9.56
C LEU A 96 -0.32 1.55 10.62
N LEU A 97 0.78 2.22 10.29
CA LEU A 97 1.85 2.54 11.23
C LEU A 97 1.55 3.87 11.92
N PRO A 98 1.41 3.93 13.25
CA PRO A 98 1.19 5.18 13.96
C PRO A 98 2.39 6.13 13.81
N MET A 99 2.10 7.41 13.74
CA MET A 99 3.10 8.48 13.82
C MET A 99 3.08 9.15 15.20
N PRO A 100 4.21 9.70 15.66
CA PRO A 100 4.26 10.57 16.83
C PRO A 100 3.34 11.79 16.72
#